data_AF-A0A914PDZ7-F1
#
_entry.id   AF-A0A914PDZ7-F1
#
_cell.length_a   1.000
_cell.length_b   1.000
_cell.length_c   1.000
_cell.angle_alpha   90.00
_cell.angle_beta   90.00
_cell.angle_gamma   90.00
#
_symmetry.space_group_name_H-M   'P 1'
#
loop_
_entity.id
_entity.type
_entity.pdbx_description
1 polymer ?
#
loop_
_entity_poly.entity_id
_entity_poly.type
_entity_poly.pdbx_seq_one_letter_code
_entity_poly.pdbx_strand_id
1 'polypeptide(L)'
;MTEITRQALGRIAYLGQLYNANCDEFCDNRQNAKNNDYEILSTDASSTAISKVYAMSTFEKFAALRVEKELQASIRCGLSDVLNGSGKYLTTADIKSTESRAAVVFRARTKHEKITADIINNPKSLHPEIFESYPKATHIVVAIDYGAAAVVEIVYPHHSGISKKTKNLNMEKALDALTNGDDAVGTEDGAEYIKLNYYVDVLSDALEQPRCIFEAGKYLKKFAVMIQNSENCKSSVLTYHMIPISSLNFGNTLTKSPAIYYGINPRVLSDIFQLFDYFDSWERKVLTIKNELDESTESIPLEIYAIITEKLALIQDARLNLSVELQEPMKNVRNGVSDSEKLSNILAENTNAELNAVEMAKFFKKFDEYIESNALFCQPYSFLSCFRYCCSKYRNRKMLNDLKKDS
;
A
#
# COMPACT_ATOMS: atom_id res chain seq x y z
N MET A 1 -17.06 -23.21 5.72
CA MET A 1 -16.10 -23.42 4.62
C MET A 1 -15.79 -22.04 4.07
N THR A 2 -14.60 -21.50 4.30
CA THR A 2 -14.28 -20.13 3.84
C THR A 2 -13.34 -20.24 2.65
N GLU A 3 -13.93 -20.29 1.46
CA GLU A 3 -13.19 -19.96 0.25
C GLU A 3 -12.58 -18.56 0.41
N ILE A 4 -11.36 -18.39 -0.08
CA ILE A 4 -10.66 -17.11 0.00
C ILE A 4 -10.24 -16.65 -1.39
N THR A 5 -10.19 -15.34 -1.55
CA THR A 5 -9.60 -14.68 -2.71
C THR A 5 -8.35 -13.92 -2.29
N ARG A 6 -7.34 -13.90 -3.16
CA ARG A 6 -6.14 -13.07 -3.00
C ARG A 6 -5.80 -12.32 -4.26
N GLN A 7 -5.57 -11.00 -4.14
CA GLN A 7 -4.98 -10.25 -5.24
C GLN A 7 -3.54 -10.72 -5.51
N ALA A 8 -3.18 -10.88 -6.78
CA ALA A 8 -1.87 -11.41 -7.14
C ALA A 8 -0.74 -10.42 -6.84
N LEU A 9 -0.94 -9.13 -7.14
CA LEU A 9 0.02 -8.06 -6.85
C LEU A 9 1.43 -8.38 -7.37
N GLY A 10 1.49 -8.89 -8.61
CA GLY A 10 2.72 -9.34 -9.28
C GLY A 10 3.30 -10.67 -8.79
N ARG A 11 2.65 -11.36 -7.84
CA ARG A 11 2.99 -12.74 -7.49
C ARG A 11 2.53 -13.69 -8.60
N ILE A 12 3.27 -14.78 -8.76
CA ILE A 12 2.99 -15.79 -9.79
C ILE A 12 2.73 -17.12 -9.10
N ALA A 13 1.54 -17.67 -9.34
CA ALA A 13 1.13 -18.98 -8.89
C ALA A 13 0.26 -19.69 -9.94
N TYR A 14 0.07 -20.99 -9.76
CA TYR A 14 -0.59 -21.88 -10.71
C TYR A 14 -1.83 -22.52 -10.09
N LEU A 15 -2.76 -22.92 -10.95
CA LEU A 15 -3.81 -23.86 -10.56
C LEU A 15 -3.16 -25.08 -9.89
N GLY A 16 -3.77 -25.59 -8.82
CA GLY A 16 -3.24 -26.70 -8.03
C GLY A 16 -2.09 -26.35 -7.08
N GLN A 17 -1.58 -25.12 -7.10
CA GLN A 17 -0.54 -24.70 -6.15
C GLN A 17 -1.11 -24.55 -4.75
N LEU A 18 -0.35 -24.97 -3.75
CA LEU A 18 -0.74 -24.89 -2.34
C LEU A 18 -0.43 -23.50 -1.77
N TYR A 19 -1.22 -23.10 -0.78
CA TYR A 19 -1.15 -21.78 -0.18
C TYR A 19 -1.27 -21.85 1.35
N ASN A 20 -0.42 -21.08 2.03
CA ASN A 20 -0.46 -20.90 3.47
C ASN A 20 -1.07 -19.53 3.80
N ALA A 21 -2.37 -19.51 4.08
CA ALA A 21 -3.11 -18.30 4.43
C ALA A 21 -2.72 -17.73 5.81
N ASN A 22 -1.98 -18.47 6.65
CA ASN A 22 -1.51 -17.95 7.93
C ASN A 22 -0.41 -16.88 7.74
N CYS A 23 0.41 -17.03 6.71
CA CYS A 23 1.46 -16.07 6.32
C CYS A 23 1.18 -15.38 4.97
N ASP A 24 0.12 -15.75 4.27
CA ASP A 24 -0.18 -15.28 2.91
C ASP A 24 0.91 -15.60 1.86
N GLU A 25 1.49 -16.80 1.94
CA GLU A 25 2.59 -17.29 1.07
C GLU A 25 2.18 -18.50 0.21
N PHE A 26 2.69 -18.57 -1.02
CA PHE A 26 2.56 -19.77 -1.85
C PHE A 26 3.59 -20.83 -1.45
N CYS A 27 3.17 -22.09 -1.42
CA CYS A 27 4.09 -23.19 -1.19
C CYS A 27 4.93 -23.46 -2.45
N ASP A 28 6.16 -23.94 -2.25
CA ASP A 28 7.09 -24.28 -3.34
C ASP A 28 6.78 -25.64 -3.97
N ASN A 29 5.52 -25.87 -4.33
CA ASN A 29 5.04 -27.10 -4.97
C ASN A 29 4.72 -26.88 -6.46
N ARG A 30 5.35 -25.86 -7.06
CA ARG A 30 5.02 -25.33 -8.40
C ARG A 30 5.15 -26.37 -9.50
N GLN A 31 6.13 -27.25 -9.42
CA GLN A 31 6.34 -28.28 -10.44
C GLN A 31 5.21 -29.32 -10.43
N ASN A 32 4.73 -29.68 -9.24
CA ASN A 32 3.60 -30.60 -9.10
C ASN A 32 2.31 -29.93 -9.58
N ALA A 33 2.10 -28.66 -9.22
CA ALA A 33 0.96 -27.86 -9.68
C ALA A 33 0.82 -27.84 -11.21
N LYS A 34 1.94 -27.81 -11.95
CA LYS A 34 1.95 -27.80 -13.42
C LYS A 34 1.65 -29.16 -14.06
N ASN A 35 1.87 -30.25 -13.34
CA ASN A 35 1.85 -31.61 -13.87
C ASN A 35 0.60 -32.40 -13.44
N ASN A 36 -0.48 -31.70 -13.05
CA ASN A 36 -1.69 -32.37 -12.59
C ASN A 36 -2.64 -32.75 -13.74
N ASP A 37 -3.36 -33.85 -13.55
CA ASP A 37 -4.27 -34.44 -14.55
C ASP A 37 -5.71 -33.91 -14.49
N TYR A 38 -5.94 -32.74 -13.86
CA TYR A 38 -7.30 -32.18 -13.78
C TYR A 38 -7.68 -31.37 -15.02
N GLU A 39 -8.97 -31.39 -15.34
CA GLU A 39 -9.53 -30.59 -16.43
C GLU A 39 -9.66 -29.13 -16.01
N ILE A 40 -9.32 -28.22 -16.93
CA ILE A 40 -9.39 -26.77 -16.71
C ILE A 40 -10.50 -26.20 -17.59
N LEU A 41 -11.54 -25.67 -16.95
CA LEU A 41 -12.54 -24.86 -17.62
C LEU A 41 -11.98 -23.47 -17.82
N SER A 42 -12.07 -23.00 -19.07
CA SER A 42 -11.56 -21.71 -19.46
C SER A 42 -12.68 -20.88 -20.04
N THR A 43 -12.86 -19.68 -19.52
CA THR A 43 -13.92 -18.76 -19.93
C THR A 43 -13.35 -17.38 -20.18
N ASP A 44 -13.72 -16.78 -21.30
CA ASP A 44 -13.39 -15.40 -21.59
C ASP A 44 -14.12 -14.48 -20.61
N ALA A 45 -13.40 -13.57 -19.98
CA ALA A 45 -13.88 -12.72 -18.90
C ALA A 45 -13.38 -11.28 -19.06
N SER A 46 -13.46 -10.78 -20.30
CA SER A 46 -13.00 -9.46 -20.70
C SER A 46 -13.73 -8.36 -19.94
N SER A 47 -13.00 -7.65 -19.07
CA SER A 47 -13.51 -6.47 -18.38
C SER A 47 -12.36 -5.53 -18.04
N THR A 48 -12.65 -4.23 -18.07
CA THR A 48 -11.67 -3.18 -17.76
C THR A 48 -12.23 -2.27 -16.67
N ALA A 49 -11.38 -1.91 -15.72
CA ALA A 49 -11.68 -0.95 -14.66
C ALA A 49 -10.57 0.10 -14.57
N ILE A 50 -10.97 1.35 -14.40
CA ILE A 50 -10.08 2.49 -14.19
C ILE A 50 -10.49 3.16 -12.89
N SER A 51 -9.53 3.47 -12.04
CA SER A 51 -9.75 4.17 -10.77
C SER A 51 -8.74 5.30 -10.62
N LYS A 52 -9.21 6.42 -10.09
CA LYS A 52 -8.38 7.59 -9.76
C LYS A 52 -8.18 7.63 -8.25
N VAL A 53 -6.94 7.76 -7.81
CA VAL A 53 -6.58 7.84 -6.39
C VAL A 53 -6.01 9.23 -6.12
N TYR A 54 -6.68 9.97 -5.24
CA TYR A 54 -6.29 11.29 -4.76
C TYR A 54 -5.78 11.15 -3.33
N ALA A 55 -4.87 12.03 -2.90
CA ALA A 55 -4.35 12.08 -1.52
C ALA A 55 -3.56 10.85 -1.03
N MET A 56 -3.51 9.75 -1.80
CA MET A 56 -2.63 8.59 -1.63
C MET A 56 -2.60 8.00 -0.22
N SER A 57 -3.73 7.98 0.48
CA SER A 57 -3.80 7.20 1.72
C SER A 57 -3.53 5.73 1.41
N THR A 58 -2.86 5.03 2.33
CA THR A 58 -2.54 3.61 2.21
C THR A 58 -3.81 2.78 1.94
N PHE A 59 -4.92 3.13 2.60
CA PHE A 59 -6.23 2.53 2.37
C PHE A 59 -6.74 2.71 0.93
N GLU A 60 -6.66 3.92 0.36
CA GLU A 60 -7.10 4.16 -1.03
C GLU A 60 -6.25 3.40 -2.04
N LYS A 61 -4.92 3.26 -1.80
CA LYS A 61 -4.04 2.44 -2.65
C LYS A 61 -4.51 0.98 -2.66
N PHE A 62 -4.79 0.42 -1.50
CA PHE A 62 -5.31 -0.95 -1.37
C PHE A 62 -6.68 -1.12 -2.02
N ALA A 63 -7.59 -0.16 -1.82
CA ALA A 63 -8.93 -0.18 -2.41
C ALA A 63 -8.89 -0.14 -3.95
N ALA A 64 -8.03 0.71 -4.53
CA ALA A 64 -7.87 0.82 -5.98
C ALA A 64 -7.34 -0.47 -6.62
N LEU A 65 -6.47 -1.19 -5.92
CA LEU A 65 -5.98 -2.52 -6.33
C LEU A 65 -6.88 -3.68 -5.86
N ARG A 66 -8.04 -3.38 -5.27
CA ARG A 66 -9.03 -4.37 -4.78
C ARG A 66 -8.44 -5.40 -3.81
N VAL A 67 -7.48 -4.99 -2.98
CA VAL A 67 -6.85 -5.87 -1.99
C VAL A 67 -7.80 -6.09 -0.83
N GLU A 68 -8.06 -7.35 -0.47
CA GLU A 68 -8.89 -7.71 0.68
C GLU A 68 -8.20 -7.47 2.02
N LYS A 69 -8.99 -7.16 3.07
CA LYS A 69 -8.48 -6.74 4.38
C LYS A 69 -7.46 -7.70 5.00
N GLU A 70 -7.64 -9.01 4.87
CA GLU A 70 -6.68 -9.99 5.42
C GLU A 70 -5.29 -9.85 4.79
N LEU A 71 -5.22 -9.72 3.46
CA LEU A 71 -3.96 -9.53 2.76
C LEU A 71 -3.40 -8.13 2.99
N GLN A 72 -4.25 -7.09 3.10
CA GLN A 72 -3.79 -5.76 3.49
C GLN A 72 -3.04 -5.80 4.83
N ALA A 73 -3.59 -6.51 5.82
CA ALA A 73 -2.96 -6.64 7.14
C ALA A 73 -1.63 -7.40 7.04
N SER A 74 -1.57 -8.47 6.26
CA SER A 74 -0.33 -9.21 6.00
C SER A 74 0.74 -8.36 5.33
N ILE A 75 0.36 -7.53 4.35
CA ILE A 75 1.29 -6.62 3.69
C ILE A 75 1.81 -5.57 4.68
N ARG A 76 0.94 -4.96 5.50
CA ARG A 76 1.35 -3.95 6.51
C ARG A 76 2.20 -4.53 7.62
N CYS A 77 1.99 -5.79 7.99
CA CYS A 77 2.78 -6.49 9.00
C CYS A 77 4.02 -7.17 8.41
N GLY A 78 4.26 -7.08 7.10
CA GLY A 78 5.41 -7.74 6.45
C GLY A 78 5.35 -9.27 6.47
N LEU A 79 4.15 -9.85 6.55
CA LEU A 79 3.92 -11.30 6.52
C LEU A 79 3.90 -11.86 5.10
N SER A 80 3.48 -11.07 4.11
CA SER A 80 3.32 -11.55 2.74
C SER A 80 4.63 -11.55 1.95
N ASP A 81 4.71 -12.44 0.95
CA ASP A 81 5.76 -12.46 -0.07
C ASP A 81 6.05 -11.09 -0.72
N VAL A 82 7.24 -10.97 -1.31
CA VAL A 82 7.69 -9.78 -2.05
C VAL A 82 6.69 -9.42 -3.15
N LEU A 83 6.16 -8.18 -3.06
CA LEU A 83 5.26 -7.61 -4.06
C LEU A 83 6.03 -7.20 -5.32
N ASN A 84 5.46 -7.46 -6.48
CA ASN A 84 6.05 -7.16 -7.78
C ASN A 84 5.05 -6.44 -8.69
N GLY A 85 5.52 -5.97 -9.85
CA GLY A 85 4.67 -5.28 -10.82
C GLY A 85 3.87 -4.13 -10.22
N SER A 86 2.55 -4.17 -10.39
CA SER A 86 1.60 -3.22 -9.79
C SER A 86 1.59 -3.22 -8.26
N GLY A 87 1.93 -4.36 -7.62
CA GLY A 87 2.00 -4.49 -6.16
C GLY A 87 3.03 -3.58 -5.50
N LYS A 88 4.10 -3.21 -6.23
CA LYS A 88 5.13 -2.27 -5.74
C LYS A 88 4.56 -0.89 -5.40
N TYR A 89 3.43 -0.51 -6.01
CA TYR A 89 2.70 0.72 -5.68
C TYR A 89 2.22 0.77 -4.21
N LEU A 90 2.01 -0.38 -3.58
CA LEU A 90 1.58 -0.46 -2.17
C LEU A 90 2.74 -0.19 -1.20
N THR A 91 3.98 -0.43 -1.65
CA THR A 91 5.20 -0.25 -0.84
C THR A 91 5.90 1.08 -1.11
N THR A 92 5.41 1.87 -2.07
CA THR A 92 6.00 3.18 -2.32
C THR A 92 5.66 4.09 -1.15
N ALA A 93 6.70 4.36 -0.36
CA ALA A 93 6.57 5.31 0.72
C ALA A 93 6.26 6.70 0.14
N ASP A 94 5.40 7.43 0.86
CA ASP A 94 5.14 8.84 0.62
C ASP A 94 6.36 9.63 1.16
N ILE A 95 7.56 9.36 0.62
CA ILE A 95 8.87 9.69 1.22
C ILE A 95 9.09 11.20 1.34
N LYS A 96 8.30 12.04 0.68
CA LYS A 96 8.45 13.50 0.70
C LYS A 96 7.09 14.17 0.85
N SER A 97 6.80 14.67 2.04
CA SER A 97 5.53 15.33 2.37
C SER A 97 5.22 16.60 1.57
N THR A 98 6.21 17.12 0.84
CA THR A 98 6.06 18.30 -0.02
C THR A 98 5.52 17.93 -1.41
N GLU A 99 5.66 16.67 -1.82
CA GLU A 99 5.17 16.22 -3.11
C GLU A 99 3.67 15.97 -3.04
N SER A 100 2.93 16.55 -3.99
CA SER A 100 1.52 16.19 -4.18
C SER A 100 1.46 15.03 -5.17
N ARG A 101 0.76 13.96 -4.79
CA ARG A 101 0.72 12.74 -5.60
C ARG A 101 -0.71 12.29 -5.87
N ALA A 102 -0.89 11.70 -7.04
CA ALA A 102 -2.15 11.13 -7.48
C ALA A 102 -1.86 9.97 -8.43
N ALA A 103 -2.79 9.04 -8.61
CA ALA A 103 -2.56 7.91 -9.51
C ALA A 103 -3.80 7.50 -10.31
N VAL A 104 -3.55 7.01 -11.53
CA VAL A 104 -4.52 6.20 -12.28
C VAL A 104 -4.15 4.74 -12.12
N VAL A 105 -5.11 3.95 -11.61
CA VAL A 105 -5.02 2.51 -11.52
C VAL A 105 -5.89 1.91 -12.63
N PHE A 106 -5.26 1.27 -13.59
CA PHE A 106 -5.88 0.52 -14.67
C PHE A 106 -5.83 -0.96 -14.35
N ARG A 107 -6.94 -1.68 -14.57
CA ARG A 107 -7.03 -3.13 -14.42
C ARG A 107 -7.83 -3.71 -15.58
N ALA A 108 -7.27 -4.70 -16.27
CA ALA A 108 -7.98 -5.44 -17.30
C ALA A 108 -7.95 -6.93 -16.99
N ARG A 109 -9.13 -7.54 -16.81
CA ARG A 109 -9.33 -8.99 -16.74
C ARG A 109 -9.63 -9.48 -18.15
N THR A 110 -9.07 -10.62 -18.52
CA THR A 110 -9.22 -11.21 -19.86
C THR A 110 -9.83 -12.59 -19.80
N LYS A 111 -9.42 -13.40 -18.82
CA LYS A 111 -9.76 -14.81 -18.75
C LYS A 111 -10.01 -15.26 -17.33
N HIS A 112 -10.87 -16.23 -17.19
CA HIS A 112 -11.06 -17.00 -15.97
C HIS A 112 -10.72 -18.46 -16.27
N GLU A 113 -9.78 -19.04 -15.53
CA GLU A 113 -9.55 -20.48 -15.56
C GLU A 113 -9.89 -21.07 -14.20
N LYS A 114 -10.62 -22.17 -14.21
CA LYS A 114 -11.04 -22.87 -13.01
C LYS A 114 -10.90 -24.36 -13.22
N ILE A 115 -10.39 -25.06 -12.21
CA ILE A 115 -10.37 -26.51 -12.22
C ILE A 115 -11.80 -27.04 -12.10
N THR A 116 -12.17 -28.05 -12.88
CA THR A 116 -13.50 -28.67 -12.80
C THR A 116 -13.82 -29.13 -11.37
N ALA A 117 -15.11 -29.23 -11.06
CA ALA A 117 -15.60 -29.60 -9.72
C ALA A 117 -15.14 -31.01 -9.25
N ASP A 118 -14.47 -31.77 -10.11
CA ASP A 118 -13.94 -33.09 -9.82
C ASP A 118 -12.89 -33.09 -8.71
N ILE A 119 -12.15 -31.99 -8.50
CA ILE A 119 -11.17 -31.90 -7.41
C ILE A 119 -11.80 -32.12 -6.04
N ILE A 120 -12.98 -31.53 -5.80
CA ILE A 120 -13.62 -31.59 -4.49
C ILE A 120 -14.06 -33.03 -4.19
N ASN A 121 -14.54 -33.73 -5.22
CA ASN A 121 -15.10 -35.07 -5.12
C ASN A 121 -14.05 -36.18 -5.29
N ASN A 122 -12.92 -35.89 -5.94
CA ASN A 122 -11.85 -36.84 -6.21
C ASN A 122 -10.47 -36.15 -6.13
N PRO A 123 -9.99 -35.80 -4.92
CA PRO A 123 -8.69 -35.16 -4.76
C PRO A 123 -7.50 -36.09 -5.04
N LYS A 124 -7.72 -37.35 -5.45
CA LYS A 124 -6.63 -38.25 -5.87
C LYS A 124 -5.87 -37.73 -7.09
N SER A 125 -6.53 -36.97 -7.96
CA SER A 125 -5.91 -36.29 -9.11
C SER A 125 -4.90 -35.20 -8.71
N LEU A 126 -4.86 -34.84 -7.42
CA LEU A 126 -3.92 -33.87 -6.84
C LEU A 126 -2.71 -34.52 -6.18
N HIS A 127 -2.51 -35.84 -6.32
CA HIS A 127 -1.44 -36.61 -5.68
C HIS A 127 -1.36 -36.34 -4.16
N PRO A 128 -2.22 -36.98 -3.33
CA PRO A 128 -2.41 -36.62 -1.92
C PRO A 128 -1.13 -36.50 -1.06
N GLU A 129 -0.07 -37.21 -1.41
CA GLU A 129 1.28 -37.13 -0.84
C GLU A 129 1.85 -35.69 -0.78
N ILE A 130 1.41 -34.82 -1.69
CA ILE A 130 1.80 -33.42 -1.72
C ILE A 130 1.35 -32.67 -0.46
N PHE A 131 0.15 -32.98 0.06
CA PHE A 131 -0.37 -32.30 1.24
C PHE A 131 0.39 -32.67 2.51
N GLU A 132 0.94 -33.89 2.56
CA GLU A 132 1.80 -34.33 3.65
C GLU A 132 3.17 -33.67 3.61
N SER A 133 3.65 -33.37 2.41
CA SER A 133 4.93 -32.69 2.17
C SER A 133 4.88 -31.20 2.55
N TYR A 134 3.69 -30.59 2.54
CA TYR A 134 3.47 -29.19 2.92
C TYR A 134 2.46 -29.07 4.06
N PRO A 135 2.80 -29.49 5.29
CA PRO A 135 1.86 -29.55 6.42
C PRO A 135 1.35 -28.18 6.89
N LYS A 136 1.98 -27.08 6.46
CA LYS A 136 1.54 -25.70 6.72
C LYS A 136 0.57 -25.16 5.67
N ALA A 137 0.35 -25.89 4.58
CA ALA A 137 -0.59 -25.49 3.56
C ALA A 137 -2.02 -25.56 4.11
N THR A 138 -2.79 -24.51 3.84
CA THR A 138 -4.18 -24.36 4.31
C THR A 138 -5.17 -24.40 3.16
N HIS A 139 -4.75 -23.98 1.97
CA HIS A 139 -5.59 -23.80 0.81
C HIS A 139 -4.91 -24.30 -0.47
N ILE A 140 -5.70 -24.53 -1.51
CA ILE A 140 -5.25 -24.84 -2.86
C ILE A 140 -5.88 -23.86 -3.85
N VAL A 141 -5.09 -23.41 -4.83
CA VAL A 141 -5.55 -22.54 -5.93
C VAL A 141 -6.41 -23.37 -6.89
N VAL A 142 -7.69 -23.03 -6.99
CA VAL A 142 -8.64 -23.73 -7.87
C VAL A 142 -9.16 -22.88 -9.00
N ALA A 143 -9.05 -21.55 -8.90
CA ALA A 143 -9.33 -20.68 -10.03
C ALA A 143 -8.39 -19.48 -10.05
N ILE A 144 -8.20 -18.94 -11.25
CA ILE A 144 -7.34 -17.79 -11.53
C ILE A 144 -8.09 -16.84 -12.46
N ASP A 145 -8.09 -15.56 -12.08
CA ASP A 145 -8.43 -14.46 -12.97
C ASP A 145 -7.16 -13.91 -13.61
N TYR A 146 -7.01 -14.15 -14.91
CA TYR A 146 -5.93 -13.61 -15.70
C TYR A 146 -6.25 -12.21 -16.20
N GLY A 147 -5.18 -11.44 -16.34
CA GLY A 147 -5.23 -10.04 -16.68
C GLY A 147 -4.03 -9.31 -16.13
N ALA A 148 -4.05 -7.99 -16.20
CA ALA A 148 -2.96 -7.19 -15.67
C ALA A 148 -3.46 -5.87 -15.09
N ALA A 149 -2.72 -5.39 -14.10
CA ALA A 149 -2.86 -4.05 -13.57
C ALA A 149 -1.68 -3.18 -14.00
N ALA A 150 -1.97 -1.90 -14.21
CA ALA A 150 -1.00 -0.85 -14.41
C ALA A 150 -1.35 0.33 -13.52
N VAL A 151 -0.36 0.88 -12.83
CA VAL A 151 -0.50 2.10 -12.04
C VAL A 151 0.43 3.15 -12.61
N VAL A 152 -0.13 4.30 -12.96
CA VAL A 152 0.62 5.51 -13.32
C VAL A 152 0.44 6.50 -12.19
N GLU A 153 1.51 6.72 -11.42
CA GLU A 153 1.55 7.71 -10.35
C GLU A 153 2.11 9.02 -10.90
N ILE A 154 1.36 10.09 -10.73
CA ILE A 154 1.76 11.46 -10.98
C ILE A 154 2.32 12.02 -9.68
N VAL A 155 3.54 12.56 -9.76
CA VAL A 155 4.23 13.23 -8.66
C VAL A 155 4.48 14.67 -9.07
N TYR A 156 3.83 15.59 -8.37
CA TYR A 156 4.14 17.02 -8.41
C TYR A 156 5.15 17.34 -7.32
N PRO A 157 6.41 17.63 -7.67
CA PRO A 157 7.39 18.11 -6.73
C PRO A 157 6.97 19.47 -6.19
N HIS A 158 7.47 19.79 -5.01
CA HIS A 158 7.17 21.05 -4.41
C HIS A 158 7.99 22.17 -5.01
N HIS A 159 7.27 23.13 -5.59
CA HIS A 159 7.82 24.39 -6.02
C HIS A 159 7.14 25.52 -5.22
N SER A 160 7.98 26.36 -4.61
CA SER A 160 7.60 27.59 -3.94
C SER A 160 6.92 28.53 -4.95
N GLY A 161 5.61 28.73 -4.81
CA GLY A 161 4.85 29.69 -5.62
C GLY A 161 3.49 29.21 -6.12
N ILE A 162 3.23 27.90 -6.17
CA ILE A 162 1.93 27.36 -6.60
C ILE A 162 1.07 27.02 -5.39
N SER A 163 -0.11 27.64 -5.29
CA SER A 163 -1.05 27.36 -4.19
C SER A 163 -1.49 25.88 -4.17
N LYS A 164 -1.75 25.33 -2.98
CA LYS A 164 -2.27 23.95 -2.80
C LYS A 164 -3.53 23.70 -3.64
N LYS A 165 -4.40 24.71 -3.75
CA LYS A 165 -5.64 24.66 -4.56
C LYS A 165 -5.32 24.49 -6.06
N THR A 166 -4.34 25.24 -6.56
CA THR A 166 -3.89 25.14 -7.96
C THR A 166 -3.21 23.81 -8.24
N LYS A 167 -2.38 23.30 -7.32
CA LYS A 167 -1.76 21.97 -7.44
C LYS A 167 -2.82 20.87 -7.55
N ASN A 168 -3.86 20.90 -6.71
CA ASN A 168 -4.95 19.93 -6.74
C ASN A 168 -5.73 19.97 -8.06
N LEU A 169 -6.08 21.16 -8.54
CA LEU A 169 -6.76 21.33 -9.83
C LEU A 169 -5.92 20.79 -11.00
N ASN A 170 -4.61 21.04 -10.99
CA ASN A 170 -3.71 20.55 -12.02
C ASN A 170 -3.57 19.02 -11.99
N MET A 171 -3.52 18.41 -10.80
CA MET A 171 -3.56 16.95 -10.65
C MET A 171 -4.87 16.35 -11.18
N GLU A 172 -6.01 16.96 -10.89
CA GLU A 172 -7.30 16.51 -11.43
C GLU A 172 -7.30 16.52 -12.96
N LYS A 173 -6.89 17.63 -13.56
CA LYS A 173 -6.75 17.75 -15.03
C LYS A 173 -5.79 16.71 -15.61
N ALA A 174 -4.65 16.47 -14.95
CA ALA A 174 -3.67 15.48 -15.38
C ALA A 174 -4.23 14.06 -15.33
N LEU A 175 -4.98 13.70 -14.28
CA LEU A 175 -5.66 12.42 -14.18
C LEU A 175 -6.75 12.26 -15.24
N ASP A 176 -7.53 13.31 -15.52
CA ASP A 176 -8.53 13.30 -16.58
C ASP A 176 -7.89 13.05 -17.94
N ALA A 177 -6.80 13.76 -18.24
CA ALA A 177 -6.03 13.58 -19.47
C ALA A 177 -5.44 12.17 -19.59
N LEU A 178 -4.91 11.59 -18.50
CA LEU A 178 -4.45 10.18 -18.49
C LEU A 178 -5.58 9.21 -18.85
N THR A 179 -6.79 9.44 -18.34
CA THR A 179 -7.92 8.52 -18.56
C THR A 179 -8.58 8.69 -19.92
N ASN A 180 -8.75 9.91 -20.38
CA ASN A 180 -9.44 10.22 -21.63
C ASN A 180 -8.49 10.19 -22.83
N GLY A 181 -7.18 10.33 -22.59
CA GLY A 181 -6.15 10.49 -23.60
C GLY A 181 -6.31 11.78 -24.40
N ASP A 182 -6.79 12.83 -23.73
CA ASP A 182 -6.93 14.17 -24.31
C ASP A 182 -5.57 14.86 -24.37
N ASP A 183 -5.35 15.64 -25.43
CA ASP A 183 -4.17 16.51 -25.62
C ASP A 183 -4.14 17.70 -24.62
N ALA A 184 -5.10 17.79 -23.70
CA ALA A 184 -5.44 19.01 -22.97
C ALA A 184 -4.43 19.42 -21.87
N VAL A 185 -3.35 18.68 -21.64
CA VAL A 185 -2.23 19.16 -20.80
C VAL A 185 -1.23 19.89 -21.70
N GLY A 186 -1.70 20.98 -22.30
CA GLY A 186 -0.88 21.93 -23.04
C GLY A 186 -0.43 23.08 -22.13
N THR A 187 0.89 23.29 -22.10
CA THR A 187 1.52 24.62 -22.24
C THR A 187 1.09 25.79 -21.35
N GLU A 188 0.81 25.58 -20.06
CA GLU A 188 0.77 26.69 -19.09
C GLU A 188 1.50 26.30 -17.78
N ASP A 189 2.72 26.83 -17.62
CA ASP A 189 3.54 27.01 -16.39
C ASP A 189 3.67 25.89 -15.33
N GLY A 190 3.17 24.67 -15.56
CA GLY A 190 3.20 23.59 -14.57
C GLY A 190 3.47 22.17 -15.08
N ALA A 191 3.58 21.98 -16.40
CA ALA A 191 3.84 20.66 -17.00
C ALA A 191 5.31 20.22 -16.90
N GLU A 192 6.23 21.16 -16.75
CA GLU A 192 7.69 20.92 -16.81
C GLU A 192 8.25 20.18 -15.58
N TYR A 193 7.48 20.09 -14.50
CA TYR A 193 7.93 19.54 -13.22
C TYR A 193 7.27 18.21 -12.85
N ILE A 194 6.42 17.65 -13.71
CA ILE A 194 5.65 16.44 -13.36
C ILE A 194 6.52 15.20 -13.54
N LYS A 195 6.73 14.45 -12.45
CA LYS A 195 7.36 13.14 -12.51
C LYS A 195 6.29 12.05 -12.61
N LEU A 196 6.53 11.05 -13.45
CA LEU A 196 5.66 9.88 -13.61
C LEU A 196 6.39 8.63 -13.11
N ASN A 197 5.73 7.87 -12.23
CA ASN A 197 6.20 6.54 -11.83
C ASN A 197 5.23 5.47 -12.36
N TYR A 198 5.78 4.33 -12.78
CA TYR A 198 5.02 3.25 -13.41
C TYR A 198 5.17 1.95 -12.64
N TYR A 199 4.04 1.31 -12.35
CA TYR A 199 3.98 0.00 -11.68
C TYR A 199 3.08 -0.92 -12.48
N VAL A 200 3.68 -1.82 -13.27
CA VAL A 200 2.95 -2.64 -14.25
C VAL A 200 3.26 -4.11 -14.06
N ASP A 201 2.25 -4.97 -14.14
CA ASP A 201 2.42 -6.42 -14.02
C ASP A 201 3.08 -7.05 -15.25
N VAL A 202 2.98 -6.39 -16.40
CA VAL A 202 3.56 -6.84 -17.66
C VAL A 202 4.54 -5.81 -18.16
N LEU A 203 5.82 -6.16 -18.13
CA LEU A 203 6.84 -5.43 -18.84
C LEU A 203 6.94 -6.04 -20.24
N SER A 204 6.51 -5.29 -21.25
CA SER A 204 6.91 -5.58 -22.63
C SER A 204 8.15 -4.75 -22.92
N ASP A 205 9.24 -5.38 -23.35
CA ASP A 205 10.45 -4.71 -23.82
C ASP A 205 10.16 -3.75 -25.00
N ALA A 206 8.99 -3.91 -25.65
CA ALA A 206 8.55 -3.08 -26.76
C ALA A 206 7.82 -1.78 -26.35
N LEU A 207 7.58 -1.54 -25.07
CA LEU A 207 6.92 -0.32 -24.60
C LEU A 207 7.91 0.55 -23.82
N GLU A 208 8.44 1.58 -24.49
CA GLU A 208 9.20 2.64 -23.82
C GLU A 208 8.34 3.29 -22.73
N GLN A 209 8.96 3.55 -21.57
CA GLN A 209 8.27 4.21 -20.46
C GLN A 209 7.92 5.65 -20.87
N PRO A 210 6.64 6.04 -20.78
CA PRO A 210 6.21 7.37 -21.20
C PRO A 210 6.87 8.47 -20.38
N ARG A 211 7.22 9.59 -21.03
CA ARG A 211 7.91 10.70 -20.38
C ARG A 211 6.98 11.84 -19.96
N CYS A 212 5.77 11.87 -20.52
CA CYS A 212 4.78 12.89 -20.22
C CYS A 212 3.37 12.29 -20.08
N ILE A 213 2.45 13.08 -19.52
CA ILE A 213 1.06 12.66 -19.27
C ILE A 213 0.37 12.18 -20.55
N PHE A 214 0.60 12.87 -21.66
CA PHE A 214 0.00 12.51 -22.94
C PHE A 214 0.46 11.13 -23.43
N GLU A 215 1.77 10.86 -23.41
CA GLU A 215 2.31 9.56 -23.77
C GLU A 215 1.83 8.48 -22.80
N ALA A 216 1.70 8.80 -21.51
CA ALA A 216 1.19 7.88 -20.49
C ALA A 216 -0.28 7.51 -20.71
N GLY A 217 -1.13 8.45 -21.13
CA GLY A 217 -2.52 8.16 -21.53
C GLY A 217 -2.58 7.24 -22.75
N LYS A 218 -1.74 7.50 -23.77
CA LYS A 218 -1.60 6.59 -24.93
C LYS A 218 -1.09 5.20 -24.53
N TYR A 219 -0.15 5.15 -23.60
CA TYR A 219 0.40 3.92 -23.06
C TYR A 219 -0.68 3.09 -22.37
N LEU A 220 -1.52 3.69 -21.52
CA LEU A 220 -2.61 2.97 -20.86
C LEU A 220 -3.65 2.42 -21.87
N LYS A 221 -3.98 3.18 -22.91
CA LYS A 221 -4.84 2.70 -24.00
C LYS A 221 -4.22 1.52 -24.75
N LYS A 222 -2.93 1.60 -25.09
CA LYS A 222 -2.20 0.50 -25.76
C LYS A 222 -2.10 -0.72 -24.85
N PHE A 223 -1.82 -0.52 -23.56
CA PHE A 223 -1.76 -1.57 -22.55
C PHE A 223 -3.07 -2.34 -22.47
N ALA A 224 -4.22 -1.64 -22.46
CA ALA A 224 -5.54 -2.27 -22.49
C ALA A 224 -5.72 -3.22 -23.68
N VAL A 225 -5.37 -2.76 -24.89
CA VAL A 225 -5.46 -3.55 -26.13
C VAL A 225 -4.49 -4.73 -26.12
N MET A 226 -3.26 -4.53 -25.66
CA MET A 226 -2.26 -5.60 -25.57
C MET A 226 -2.70 -6.72 -24.65
N ILE A 227 -3.23 -6.38 -23.47
CA ILE A 227 -3.72 -7.37 -22.52
C ILE A 227 -4.90 -8.14 -23.12
N GLN A 228 -5.89 -7.45 -23.69
CA GLN A 228 -7.07 -8.08 -24.30
C GLN A 228 -6.74 -9.01 -25.47
N ASN A 229 -5.73 -8.68 -26.29
CA ASN A 229 -5.37 -9.45 -27.48
C ASN A 229 -4.26 -10.49 -27.22
N SER A 230 -3.68 -10.55 -26.02
CA SER A 230 -2.58 -11.46 -25.76
C SER A 230 -3.08 -12.88 -25.50
N GLU A 231 -2.82 -13.78 -26.44
CA GLU A 231 -3.01 -15.24 -26.25
C GLU A 231 -2.18 -15.78 -25.06
N ASN A 232 -1.11 -15.06 -24.69
CA ASN A 232 -0.18 -15.36 -23.60
C ASN A 232 -0.51 -14.67 -22.26
N CYS A 233 -1.75 -14.23 -22.03
CA CYS A 233 -2.21 -13.67 -20.73
C CYS A 233 -1.88 -14.54 -19.49
N LYS A 234 -1.52 -15.81 -19.66
CA LYS A 234 -1.21 -16.75 -18.56
C LYS A 234 -0.06 -16.32 -17.65
N SER A 235 0.81 -15.41 -18.09
CA SER A 235 1.88 -14.87 -17.24
C SER A 235 1.40 -13.80 -16.25
N SER A 236 0.21 -13.24 -16.47
CA SER A 236 -0.29 -12.06 -15.75
C SER A 236 -1.56 -12.43 -15.01
N VAL A 237 -1.48 -12.44 -13.68
CA VAL A 237 -2.58 -12.82 -12.82
C VAL A 237 -3.08 -11.60 -12.06
N LEU A 238 -4.40 -11.46 -11.96
CA LEU A 238 -5.05 -10.45 -11.13
C LEU A 238 -5.47 -11.02 -9.77
N THR A 239 -6.09 -12.19 -9.76
CA THR A 239 -6.73 -12.73 -8.56
C THR A 239 -6.68 -14.25 -8.53
N TYR A 240 -6.38 -14.79 -7.36
CA TYR A 240 -6.44 -16.21 -7.03
C TYR A 240 -7.71 -16.51 -6.26
N HIS A 241 -8.36 -17.62 -6.61
CA HIS A 241 -9.48 -18.19 -5.87
C HIS A 241 -9.06 -19.52 -5.30
N MET A 242 -9.29 -19.68 -4.01
CA MET A 242 -8.74 -20.80 -3.26
C MET A 242 -9.79 -21.41 -2.34
N ILE A 243 -9.77 -22.73 -2.25
CA ILE A 243 -10.59 -23.48 -1.31
C ILE A 243 -9.70 -24.10 -0.23
N PRO A 244 -10.22 -24.26 1.00
CA PRO A 244 -9.45 -24.86 2.07
C PRO A 244 -9.17 -26.34 1.76
N ILE A 245 -7.97 -26.80 2.06
CA ILE A 245 -7.59 -28.21 1.84
C ILE A 245 -8.45 -29.11 2.74
N SER A 246 -8.82 -28.63 3.92
CA SER A 246 -9.73 -29.32 4.84
C SER A 246 -11.15 -29.54 4.29
N SER A 247 -11.55 -28.88 3.19
CA SER A 247 -12.83 -29.17 2.52
C SER A 247 -12.75 -30.27 1.47
N LEU A 248 -11.56 -30.76 1.14
CA LEU A 248 -11.39 -31.83 0.15
C LEU A 248 -11.64 -33.20 0.80
N ASN A 249 -12.33 -34.09 0.08
CA ASN A 249 -12.62 -35.43 0.59
C ASN A 249 -11.48 -36.41 0.32
N PHE A 250 -10.50 -36.45 1.22
CA PHE A 250 -9.37 -37.37 1.11
C PHE A 250 -9.65 -38.80 1.60
N GLY A 251 -10.83 -39.09 2.15
CA GLY A 251 -11.09 -40.37 2.83
C GLY A 251 -9.99 -40.69 3.86
N ASN A 252 -9.40 -41.88 3.74
CA ASN A 252 -8.28 -42.33 4.60
C ASN A 252 -6.90 -42.16 3.94
N THR A 253 -6.77 -41.35 2.89
CA THR A 253 -5.52 -41.26 2.12
C THR A 253 -4.47 -40.37 2.78
N LEU A 254 -4.87 -39.41 3.61
CA LEU A 254 -3.93 -38.58 4.37
C LEU A 254 -3.67 -39.17 5.76
N THR A 255 -2.40 -39.21 6.15
CA THR A 255 -1.96 -39.61 7.49
C THR A 255 -2.07 -38.47 8.51
N LYS A 256 -2.12 -37.22 8.05
CA LYS A 256 -2.25 -36.01 8.88
C LYS A 256 -3.44 -35.17 8.45
N SER A 257 -4.12 -34.57 9.42
CA SER A 257 -5.17 -33.59 9.13
C SER A 257 -4.57 -32.34 8.47
N PRO A 258 -5.20 -31.79 7.43
CA PRO A 258 -4.78 -30.53 6.82
C PRO A 258 -4.81 -29.37 7.81
N ALA A 259 -3.92 -28.39 7.63
CA ALA A 259 -3.96 -27.17 8.42
C ALA A 259 -5.24 -26.38 8.15
N ILE A 260 -5.79 -25.78 9.20
CA ILE A 260 -7.01 -24.96 9.15
C ILE A 260 -6.62 -23.49 9.27
N TYR A 261 -7.35 -22.64 8.54
CA TYR A 261 -7.24 -21.20 8.61
C TYR A 261 -8.47 -20.59 9.27
N TYR A 262 -8.25 -19.64 10.15
CA TYR A 262 -9.28 -18.82 10.80
C TYR A 262 -9.07 -17.35 10.43
N GLY A 263 -10.13 -16.69 9.96
CA GLY A 263 -10.08 -15.26 9.69
C GLY A 263 -9.95 -14.44 10.99
N ILE A 264 -9.23 -13.33 10.93
CA ILE A 264 -9.13 -12.38 12.04
C ILE A 264 -10.45 -11.61 12.15
N ASN A 265 -10.87 -11.29 13.38
CA ASN A 265 -12.07 -10.50 13.61
C ASN A 265 -12.02 -9.17 12.80
N PRO A 266 -13.04 -8.86 11.98
CA PRO A 266 -13.05 -7.64 11.16
C PRO A 266 -12.90 -6.33 11.93
N ARG A 267 -13.31 -6.29 13.20
CA ARG A 267 -13.12 -5.13 14.08
C ARG A 267 -11.63 -4.95 14.41
N VAL A 268 -10.97 -6.02 14.84
CA VAL A 268 -9.53 -6.02 15.15
C VAL A 268 -8.72 -5.67 13.91
N LEU A 269 -9.08 -6.18 12.73
CA LEU A 269 -8.46 -5.76 11.47
C LEU A 269 -8.61 -4.24 11.24
N SER A 270 -9.80 -3.69 11.49
CA SER A 270 -10.03 -2.25 11.37
C SER A 270 -9.17 -1.44 12.33
N ASP A 271 -9.01 -1.91 13.56
CA ASP A 271 -8.20 -1.24 14.59
C ASP A 271 -6.71 -1.25 14.21
N ILE A 272 -6.21 -2.36 13.65
CA ILE A 272 -4.85 -2.45 13.08
C ILE A 272 -4.66 -1.37 12.00
N PHE A 273 -5.59 -1.26 11.04
CA PHE A 273 -5.48 -0.28 9.96
C PHE A 273 -5.53 1.15 10.47
N GLN A 274 -6.44 1.45 11.40
CA GLN A 274 -6.58 2.78 11.98
C GLN A 274 -5.28 3.22 12.67
N LEU A 275 -4.64 2.34 13.43
CA LEU A 275 -3.39 2.65 14.10
C LEU A 275 -2.24 2.91 13.10
N PHE A 276 -2.15 2.08 12.06
CA PHE A 276 -1.21 2.31 10.96
C PHE A 276 -1.46 3.62 10.20
N ASP A 277 -2.72 3.99 9.97
CA ASP A 277 -3.10 5.26 9.33
C ASP A 277 -2.73 6.46 10.21
N TYR A 278 -2.81 6.33 11.54
CA TYR A 278 -2.32 7.37 12.45
C TYR A 278 -0.82 7.59 12.30
N PHE A 279 -0.01 6.53 12.33
CA PHE A 279 1.43 6.65 12.11
C PHE A 279 1.76 7.27 10.75
N ASP A 280 1.12 6.80 9.67
CA ASP A 280 1.33 7.36 8.32
C ASP A 280 0.95 8.86 8.28
N SER A 281 -0.16 9.25 8.94
CA SER A 281 -0.59 10.65 9.01
C SER A 281 0.38 11.52 9.82
N TRP A 282 0.90 11.00 10.93
CA TRP A 282 1.83 11.72 11.79
C TRP A 282 3.18 11.90 11.10
N GLU A 283 3.70 10.84 10.48
CA GLU A 283 4.93 10.87 9.68
C GLU A 283 4.84 11.95 8.58
N ARG A 284 3.73 11.97 7.82
CA ARG A 284 3.49 13.01 6.81
C ARG A 284 3.51 14.41 7.40
N LYS A 285 2.84 14.65 8.53
CA LYS A 285 2.78 15.99 9.14
C LYS A 285 4.13 16.45 9.69
N VAL A 286 4.90 15.56 10.33
CA VAL A 286 6.27 15.88 10.79
C VAL A 286 7.17 16.22 9.61
N LEU A 287 7.10 15.44 8.53
CA LEU A 287 7.85 15.74 7.30
C LEU A 287 7.42 17.09 6.70
N THR A 288 6.12 17.44 6.72
CA THR A 288 5.63 18.75 6.23
C THR A 288 6.29 19.88 7.00
N ILE A 289 6.28 19.80 8.34
CA ILE A 289 6.95 20.77 9.21
C ILE A 289 8.45 20.85 8.88
N LYS A 290 9.13 19.70 8.74
CA LYS A 290 10.56 19.68 8.40
C LYS A 290 10.85 20.43 7.10
N ASN A 291 10.03 20.24 6.08
CA ASN A 291 10.23 20.87 4.80
C ASN A 291 9.91 22.38 4.82
N GLU A 292 8.87 22.80 5.53
CA GLU A 292 8.57 24.23 5.74
C GLU A 292 9.73 24.95 6.44
N LEU A 293 10.42 24.24 7.35
CA LEU A 293 11.64 24.74 7.97
C LEU A 293 12.84 24.77 7.01
N ASP A 294 13.04 23.71 6.20
CA ASP A 294 14.12 23.68 5.20
C ASP A 294 13.99 24.82 4.16
N GLU A 295 12.77 25.25 3.87
CA GLU A 295 12.45 26.35 2.94
C GLU A 295 12.54 27.76 3.56
N SER A 296 12.60 27.85 4.89
CA SER A 296 12.71 29.13 5.58
C SER A 296 14.05 29.79 5.29
N THR A 297 14.03 31.07 4.91
CA THR A 297 15.25 31.88 4.69
C THR A 297 15.91 32.34 6.00
N GLU A 298 15.28 32.09 7.16
CA GLU A 298 15.80 32.45 8.47
C GLU A 298 16.72 31.35 9.06
N SER A 299 17.66 31.76 9.90
CA SER A 299 18.48 30.83 10.68
C SER A 299 17.63 30.19 11.80
N ILE A 300 17.05 29.03 11.50
CA ILE A 300 16.35 28.20 12.48
C ILE A 300 17.37 27.55 13.44
N PRO A 301 17.12 27.56 14.76
CA PRO A 301 18.01 26.90 15.72
C PRO A 301 18.16 25.40 15.41
N LEU A 302 19.39 24.89 15.48
CA LEU A 302 19.70 23.47 15.23
C LEU A 302 18.92 22.54 16.17
N GLU A 303 18.58 23.00 17.37
CA GLU A 303 17.79 22.25 18.35
C GLU A 303 16.38 21.94 17.86
N ILE A 304 15.78 22.83 17.06
CA ILE A 304 14.44 22.60 16.48
C ILE A 304 14.50 21.48 15.44
N TYR A 305 15.53 21.48 14.59
CA TYR A 305 15.76 20.40 13.62
C TYR A 305 16.01 19.06 14.31
N ALA A 306 16.76 19.06 15.41
CA ALA A 306 17.00 17.85 16.19
C ALA A 306 15.67 17.26 16.72
N ILE A 307 14.81 18.08 17.31
CA ILE A 307 13.49 17.64 17.85
C ILE A 307 12.62 17.00 16.75
N ILE A 308 12.56 17.61 15.57
CA ILE A 308 11.76 17.09 14.45
C ILE A 308 12.33 15.78 13.94
N THR A 309 13.66 15.71 13.79
CA THR A 309 14.34 14.50 13.29
C THR A 309 14.17 13.34 14.26
N GLU A 310 14.31 13.60 15.55
CA GLU A 310 14.06 12.61 16.62
C GLU A 310 12.60 12.16 16.64
N LYS A 311 11.63 13.09 16.56
CA LYS A 311 10.21 12.71 16.54
C LYS A 311 9.84 11.91 15.29
N LEU A 312 10.43 12.22 14.12
CA LEU A 312 10.26 11.45 12.90
C LEU A 312 10.79 10.02 13.06
N ALA A 313 12.00 9.86 13.62
CA ALA A 313 12.59 8.55 13.88
C ALA A 313 11.73 7.74 14.85
N LEU A 314 11.28 8.35 15.95
CA LEU A 314 10.38 7.71 16.93
C LEU A 314 9.09 7.18 16.28
N ILE A 315 8.46 7.95 15.39
CA ILE A 315 7.25 7.52 14.67
C ILE A 315 7.56 6.34 13.74
N GLN A 316 8.66 6.40 13.00
CA GLN A 316 9.06 5.35 12.06
C GLN A 316 9.41 4.05 12.78
N ASP A 317 10.13 4.13 13.90
CA ASP A 317 10.50 3.00 14.73
C ASP A 317 9.26 2.37 15.38
N ALA A 318 8.35 3.18 15.94
CA ALA A 318 7.09 2.67 16.50
C ALA A 318 6.23 1.95 15.45
N ARG A 319 6.12 2.51 14.24
CA ARG A 319 5.40 1.88 13.13
C ARG A 319 6.02 0.54 12.72
N LEU A 320 7.35 0.47 12.67
CA LEU A 320 8.07 -0.76 12.34
C LEU A 320 7.93 -1.82 13.45
N ASN A 321 8.08 -1.41 14.71
CA ASN A 321 7.93 -2.28 15.87
C ASN A 321 6.52 -2.88 15.93
N LEU A 322 5.48 -2.06 15.75
CA LEU A 322 4.10 -2.55 15.67
C LEU A 322 3.94 -3.60 14.56
N SER A 323 4.51 -3.35 13.37
CA SER A 323 4.47 -4.29 12.26
C SER A 323 5.07 -5.65 12.63
N VAL A 324 6.22 -5.66 13.32
CA VAL A 324 6.91 -6.88 13.79
C VAL A 324 6.15 -7.56 14.93
N GLU A 325 5.68 -6.81 15.93
CA GLU A 325 4.96 -7.34 17.10
C GLU A 325 3.65 -8.05 16.72
N LEU A 326 2.98 -7.57 15.68
CA LEU A 326 1.73 -8.17 15.19
C LEU A 326 1.94 -9.48 14.42
N GLN A 327 3.12 -9.76 13.87
CA GLN A 327 3.35 -10.90 12.97
C GLN A 327 2.98 -12.25 13.59
N GLU A 328 3.57 -12.56 14.75
CA GLU A 328 3.39 -13.86 15.39
C GLU A 328 1.99 -14.04 16.01
N PRO A 329 1.44 -13.04 16.73
CA PRO A 329 0.04 -13.07 17.17
C PRO A 329 -0.95 -13.25 16.01
N MET A 330 -0.75 -12.59 14.87
CA MET A 330 -1.62 -12.77 13.70
C MET A 330 -1.56 -14.20 13.16
N LYS A 331 -0.36 -14.79 13.06
CA LYS A 331 -0.21 -16.22 12.68
C LYS A 331 -0.92 -17.14 13.66
N ASN A 332 -0.83 -16.85 14.96
CA ASN A 332 -1.47 -17.64 16.03
C ASN A 332 -2.99 -17.52 16.07
N VAL A 333 -3.55 -16.37 15.66
CA VAL A 333 -4.99 -16.26 15.45
C VAL A 333 -5.41 -17.07 14.22
N ARG A 334 -4.66 -16.94 13.12
CA ARG A 334 -5.00 -17.59 11.85
C ARG A 334 -4.87 -19.11 11.88
N ASN A 335 -3.94 -19.65 12.68
CA ASN A 335 -3.78 -21.09 12.88
C ASN A 335 -4.68 -21.66 14.00
N GLY A 336 -5.46 -20.81 14.69
CA GLY A 336 -6.36 -21.22 15.77
C GLY A 336 -5.68 -21.53 17.11
N VAL A 337 -4.41 -21.14 17.29
CA VAL A 337 -3.67 -21.30 18.57
C VAL A 337 -4.10 -20.27 19.61
N SER A 338 -4.50 -19.07 19.19
CA SER A 338 -4.98 -18.01 20.09
C SER A 338 -6.21 -17.30 19.53
N ASP A 339 -6.94 -16.60 20.38
CA ASP A 339 -7.96 -15.65 19.96
C ASP A 339 -7.37 -14.26 19.66
N SER A 340 -8.24 -13.33 19.25
CA SER A 340 -7.84 -11.97 18.91
C SER A 340 -7.55 -11.06 20.12
N GLU A 341 -7.65 -11.55 21.37
CA GLU A 341 -7.42 -10.71 22.56
C GLU A 341 -5.97 -10.21 22.61
N LYS A 342 -5.01 -11.08 22.28
CA LYS A 342 -3.58 -10.70 22.23
C LYS A 342 -3.31 -9.60 21.21
N LEU A 343 -4.00 -9.62 20.06
CA LEU A 343 -3.91 -8.54 19.07
C LEU A 343 -4.47 -7.24 19.63
N SER A 344 -5.65 -7.28 20.25
CA SER A 344 -6.27 -6.10 20.86
C SER A 344 -5.39 -5.48 21.96
N ASN A 345 -4.71 -6.30 22.76
CA ASN A 345 -3.81 -5.81 23.81
C ASN A 345 -2.60 -5.07 23.22
N ILE A 346 -1.95 -5.62 22.18
CA ILE A 346 -0.84 -4.95 21.47
C ILE A 346 -1.28 -3.59 20.93
N LEU A 347 -2.48 -3.52 20.33
CA LEU A 347 -3.02 -2.27 19.81
C LEU A 347 -3.29 -1.25 20.93
N ALA A 348 -3.82 -1.69 22.07
CA ALA A 348 -4.08 -0.82 23.20
C ALA A 348 -2.79 -0.27 23.83
N GLU A 349 -1.77 -1.11 23.99
CA GLU A 349 -0.44 -0.72 24.50
C GLU A 349 0.20 0.34 23.59
N ASN A 350 0.16 0.15 22.28
CA ASN A 350 0.69 1.08 21.30
C ASN A 350 -0.13 2.39 21.17
N THR A 351 -1.38 2.41 21.65
CA THR A 351 -2.21 3.62 21.68
C THR A 351 -1.94 4.48 22.92
N ASN A 352 -1.39 3.90 24.00
CA ASN A 352 -1.16 4.57 25.29
C ASN A 352 0.27 5.11 25.47
N ALA A 353 1.15 4.92 24.48
CA ALA A 353 2.53 5.38 24.51
C ALA A 353 2.66 6.90 24.31
N GLU A 354 3.91 7.38 24.36
CA GLU A 354 4.36 8.75 24.03
C GLU A 354 3.86 9.23 22.65
N LEU A 355 3.50 8.30 21.77
CA LEU A 355 2.91 8.51 20.45
C LEU A 355 1.41 8.19 20.47
N ASN A 356 0.64 8.96 21.22
CA ASN A 356 -0.82 8.90 21.14
C ASN A 356 -1.39 10.14 20.43
N ALA A 357 -2.65 10.05 19.98
CA ALA A 357 -3.28 11.12 19.21
C ALA A 357 -3.31 12.48 19.94
N VAL A 358 -3.41 12.49 21.27
CA VAL A 358 -3.44 13.71 22.08
C VAL A 358 -2.05 14.35 22.14
N GLU A 359 -1.01 13.59 22.45
CA GLU A 359 0.36 14.09 22.51
C GLU A 359 0.84 14.55 21.13
N MET A 360 0.53 13.79 20.07
CA MET A 360 0.84 14.21 18.70
C MET A 360 0.10 15.49 18.30
N ALA A 361 -1.17 15.63 18.67
CA ALA A 361 -1.92 16.87 18.42
C ALA A 361 -1.29 18.08 19.15
N LYS A 362 -0.86 17.90 20.41
CA LYS A 362 -0.14 18.94 21.16
C LYS A 362 1.19 19.30 20.50
N PHE A 363 1.98 18.29 20.13
CA PHE A 363 3.25 18.47 19.43
C PHE A 363 3.05 19.29 18.16
N PHE A 364 2.12 18.89 17.30
CA PHE A 364 1.85 19.60 16.06
C PHE A 364 1.37 21.03 16.28
N LYS A 365 0.46 21.25 17.23
CA LYS A 365 -0.03 22.59 17.55
C LYS A 365 1.10 23.52 17.97
N LYS A 366 2.06 23.05 18.78
CA LYS A 366 3.24 23.84 19.14
C LYS A 366 4.05 24.22 17.91
N PHE A 367 4.27 23.31 16.97
CA PHE A 367 5.02 23.63 15.75
C PHE A 367 4.27 24.57 14.82
N ASP A 368 2.95 24.38 14.66
CA ASP A 368 2.09 25.29 13.90
C ASP A 368 2.19 26.72 14.49
N GLU A 369 2.10 26.88 15.81
CA GLU A 369 2.28 28.17 16.51
C GLU A 369 3.69 28.77 16.34
N TYR A 370 4.73 27.94 16.30
CA TYR A 370 6.12 28.38 16.08
C TYR A 370 6.30 28.92 14.66
N ILE A 371 5.80 28.20 13.66
CA ILE A 371 5.88 28.60 12.26
C ILE A 371 5.10 29.88 12.01
N GLU A 372 3.86 29.98 12.50
CA GLU A 372 3.06 31.21 12.40
C GLU A 372 3.73 32.41 13.08
N SER A 373 4.28 32.18 14.28
CA SER A 373 4.97 33.23 15.03
C SER A 373 6.18 33.77 14.27
N ASN A 374 6.95 32.92 13.60
CA ASN A 374 8.11 33.36 12.80
C ASN A 374 7.72 33.90 11.42
N ALA A 375 6.66 33.37 10.79
CA ALA A 375 6.13 33.87 9.51
C ALA A 375 5.56 35.30 9.60
N LEU A 376 4.99 35.69 10.75
CA LEU A 376 4.49 37.05 11.02
C LEU A 376 5.59 38.12 11.10
N PHE A 377 6.87 37.73 11.19
CA PHE A 377 8.00 38.67 11.14
C PHE A 377 8.50 38.95 9.71
N CYS A 378 7.95 38.27 8.69
CA CYS A 378 8.34 38.38 7.28
C CYS A 378 7.58 39.44 6.48
N GLN A 379 7.11 40.53 7.10
CA GLN A 379 6.68 41.72 6.34
C GLN A 379 7.80 42.76 6.31
N PRO A 380 8.23 43.24 5.13
CA PRO A 380 9.21 44.31 5.08
C PRO A 380 8.58 45.58 5.68
N TYR A 381 9.41 46.33 6.41
CA TYR A 381 9.33 47.77 6.71
C TYR A 381 9.37 48.17 8.20
N SER A 382 10.37 49.01 8.48
CA SER A 382 10.58 49.94 9.61
C SER A 382 11.29 49.44 10.88
N PHE A 383 11.93 50.42 11.56
CA PHE A 383 12.77 50.39 12.77
C PHE A 383 12.21 49.58 13.96
N LEU A 384 10.94 49.16 13.93
CA LEU A 384 10.32 48.23 14.88
C LEU A 384 10.87 46.79 14.78
N SER A 385 11.61 46.46 13.71
CA SER A 385 12.20 45.14 13.46
C SER A 385 13.21 44.68 14.52
N CYS A 386 14.04 45.58 15.07
CA CYS A 386 15.02 45.21 16.12
C CYS A 386 14.36 44.84 17.46
N PHE A 387 13.31 45.55 17.87
CA PHE A 387 12.59 45.23 19.11
C PHE A 387 11.79 43.94 18.96
N ARG A 388 11.23 43.71 17.76
CA ARG A 388 10.53 42.50 17.36
C ARG A 388 11.45 41.27 17.27
N TYR A 389 12.67 41.43 16.76
CA TYR A 389 13.69 40.37 16.72
C TYR A 389 14.15 39.95 18.13
N CYS A 390 14.34 40.89 19.06
CA CYS A 390 14.66 40.57 20.46
C CYS A 390 13.49 39.87 21.18
N CYS A 391 12.24 40.27 20.93
CA CYS A 391 11.07 39.58 21.45
C CYS A 391 10.93 38.17 20.85
N SER A 392 11.20 37.99 19.55
CA SER A 392 11.26 36.68 18.88
C SER A 392 12.30 35.77 19.56
N LYS A 393 13.53 36.24 19.79
CA LYS A 393 14.56 35.45 20.51
C LYS A 393 14.13 35.04 21.91
N TYR A 394 13.47 35.91 22.68
CA TYR A 394 13.02 35.59 24.04
C TYR A 394 11.84 34.59 24.03
N ARG A 395 10.90 34.75 23.08
CA ARG A 395 9.76 33.84 22.91
C ARG A 395 10.21 32.48 22.39
N ASN A 396 11.10 32.44 21.41
CA ASN A 396 11.73 31.23 20.90
C ASN A 396 12.48 30.50 22.01
N ARG A 397 13.15 31.21 22.94
CA ARG A 397 13.78 30.59 24.12
C ARG A 397 12.78 29.96 25.10
N LYS A 398 11.66 30.64 25.37
CA LYS A 398 10.59 30.10 26.23
C LYS A 398 9.96 28.86 25.59
N MET A 399 9.68 28.93 24.29
CA MET A 399 9.09 27.85 23.53
C MET A 399 10.04 26.65 23.36
N LEU A 400 11.35 26.90 23.18
CA LEU A 400 12.38 25.85 23.22
C LEU A 400 12.39 25.13 24.57
N ASN A 401 12.25 25.87 25.66
CA ASN A 401 12.19 25.29 27.01
C ASN A 401 10.90 24.50 27.24
N ASP A 402 9.79 24.91 26.62
CA ASP A 402 8.50 24.19 26.68
C ASP A 402 8.45 22.98 25.72
N LEU A 403 9.27 22.96 24.67
CA LEU A 403 9.50 21.78 23.81
C LEU A 403 10.41 20.76 24.52
N LYS A 404 11.47 21.22 25.19
CA LYS A 404 12.43 20.38 25.96
C LYS A 404 11.85 19.69 27.19
N LYS A 405 10.71 20.14 27.71
CA LYS A 405 10.05 19.52 28.86
C LYS A 405 9.18 18.33 28.48
N ASP A 406 8.82 18.23 27.21
CA ASP A 406 7.87 17.25 26.67
C ASP A 406 8.52 16.34 25.59
N SER A 407 9.80 16.57 25.26
CA SER A 407 10.74 15.61 24.65
C SER A 407 11.47 14.87 25.74
#